data_AF-A0A6C1TYN9-F1
#
_entry.id   AF-A0A6C1TYN9-F1
#
_cell.length_a   1.000
_cell.length_b   1.000
_cell.length_c   1.000
_cell.angle_alpha   90.00
_cell.angle_beta   90.00
_cell.angle_gamma   90.00
#
_symmetry.space_group_name_H-M   'P 1'
#
loop_
_entity.id
_entity.type
_entity.pdbx_description
1 polymer ?
#
loop_
_entity_poly.entity_id
_entity_poly.type
_entity_poly.pdbx_seq_one_letter_code
_entity_poly.pdbx_strand_id
1 'polypeptide(L)'
;APLIIRDPQDAEDQDVEWTIVLDDWVDGIQGTPDDELDKLTGMGSGDHNGRMGMGGHGQMTHGTPDRVLGGDAGDVMYPHYLINGRIPRAHRTFEARPGDKARLRFINSGGDTIFKVALGGHRMTVTHTDGFPVQPWETESIYLSMGERVDVEVILGDGIFPLTALAVGKDDRAFAVIRTAGGQAPHPDVDFPELSSTGLLLSSLKPADRALLPEDTPDREVSIDLGGQMMPYEWSILTDGQSSSATVQEGQRLRMVMRNRTMMPHPMHIHGHTWALPGSGGLRKDTVLLRHGETMIADLIADNPGEWAFHCHNAYHMETGMLSSLRYE
;
A
#
# COMPACT_ATOMS: atom_id res chain seq x y z
N ALA A 1 6.80 -13.98 2.30
CA ALA A 1 6.55 -14.78 1.08
C ALA A 1 5.08 -14.65 0.71
N PRO A 2 4.72 -14.59 -0.58
CA PRO A 2 3.32 -14.42 -0.99
C PRO A 2 2.50 -15.70 -0.72
N LEU A 3 1.22 -15.52 -0.38
CA LEU A 3 0.21 -16.57 -0.26
C LEU A 3 -0.93 -16.27 -1.24
N ILE A 4 -1.22 -17.20 -2.14
CA ILE A 4 -2.33 -17.08 -3.10
C ILE A 4 -3.39 -18.11 -2.76
N ILE A 5 -4.62 -17.64 -2.52
CA ILE A 5 -5.80 -18.47 -2.34
C ILE A 5 -6.62 -18.35 -3.63
N ARG A 6 -6.98 -19.48 -4.25
CA ARG A 6 -7.78 -19.52 -5.47
C ARG A 6 -9.25 -19.76 -5.13
N ASP A 7 -10.11 -18.82 -5.51
CA ASP A 7 -11.56 -19.01 -5.44
C ASP A 7 -12.02 -19.78 -6.68
N PRO A 8 -12.68 -20.94 -6.55
CA PRO A 8 -13.23 -21.68 -7.68
C PRO A 8 -14.24 -20.89 -8.55
N GLN A 9 -14.75 -19.77 -8.05
CA GLN A 9 -15.63 -18.86 -8.82
C GLN A 9 -14.85 -17.85 -9.68
N ASP A 10 -13.55 -17.70 -9.48
CA ASP A 10 -12.71 -16.84 -10.32
C ASP A 10 -12.55 -17.46 -11.71
N ALA A 11 -12.57 -16.61 -12.74
CA ALA A 11 -12.17 -17.04 -14.07
C ALA A 11 -10.68 -17.42 -14.06
N GLU A 12 -10.39 -18.65 -14.47
CA GLU A 12 -9.04 -19.17 -14.77
C GLU A 12 -8.81 -19.22 -16.30
N ASP A 13 -9.04 -18.09 -16.98
CA ASP A 13 -8.93 -17.94 -18.44
C ASP A 13 -7.63 -17.21 -18.87
N GLN A 14 -6.65 -17.08 -17.97
CA GLN A 14 -5.39 -16.41 -18.23
C GLN A 14 -4.34 -17.38 -18.76
N ASP A 15 -3.60 -16.95 -19.78
CA ASP A 15 -2.52 -17.73 -20.38
C ASP A 15 -1.28 -17.77 -19.47
N VAL A 16 -1.04 -16.68 -18.73
CA VAL A 16 0.07 -16.55 -17.79
C VAL A 16 -0.36 -15.82 -16.52
N GLU A 17 0.20 -16.23 -15.38
CA GLU A 17 -0.04 -15.61 -14.07
C GLU A 17 1.30 -15.37 -13.35
N TRP A 18 1.51 -14.16 -12.85
CA TRP A 18 2.70 -13.79 -12.10
C TRP A 18 2.36 -13.07 -10.80
N THR A 19 3.00 -13.48 -9.71
CA THR A 19 3.03 -12.72 -8.46
C THR A 19 4.16 -11.71 -8.50
N ILE A 20 3.82 -10.45 -8.25
CA ILE A 20 4.73 -9.31 -8.27
C ILE A 20 4.78 -8.71 -6.86
N VAL A 21 5.86 -8.98 -6.14
CA VAL A 21 6.10 -8.44 -4.80
C VAL A 21 6.96 -7.19 -4.94
N LEU A 22 6.44 -6.07 -4.45
CA LEU A 22 7.13 -4.79 -4.35
C LEU A 22 7.70 -4.64 -2.95
N ASP A 23 8.93 -4.14 -2.85
CA ASP A 23 9.63 -4.01 -1.58
C ASP A 23 10.51 -2.76 -1.55
N ASP A 24 10.74 -2.23 -0.35
CA ASP A 24 11.79 -1.26 -0.05
C ASP A 24 12.85 -1.94 0.84
N TRP A 25 14.13 -1.72 0.56
CA TRP A 25 15.19 -2.55 1.14
C TRP A 25 16.38 -1.74 1.60
N VAL A 26 16.66 -1.79 2.91
CA VAL A 26 17.83 -1.15 3.54
C VAL A 26 18.77 -2.17 4.19
N ASP A 27 18.22 -3.29 4.68
CA ASP A 27 18.93 -4.26 5.52
C ASP A 27 20.15 -4.86 4.81
N GLY A 28 21.30 -4.78 5.49
CA GLY A 28 22.58 -5.29 4.99
C GLY A 28 23.21 -4.48 3.85
N ILE A 29 22.67 -3.29 3.52
CA ILE A 29 23.20 -2.42 2.47
C ILE A 29 23.80 -1.13 3.06
N GLN A 30 22.98 -0.30 3.69
CA GLN A 30 23.37 0.99 4.27
C GLN A 30 23.02 1.12 5.77
N GLY A 31 22.43 0.07 6.35
CA GLY A 31 21.98 0.02 7.73
C GLY A 31 20.96 -1.10 7.91
N THR A 32 20.16 -0.98 8.95
CA THR A 32 19.01 -1.83 9.29
C THR A 32 17.76 -0.96 9.44
N PRO A 33 16.55 -1.55 9.42
CA PRO A 33 15.33 -0.81 9.77
C PRO A 33 15.40 -0.18 11.16
N ASP A 34 16.04 -0.84 12.13
CA ASP A 34 16.24 -0.30 13.49
C ASP A 34 17.13 0.96 13.46
N ASP A 35 18.18 0.97 12.64
CA ASP A 35 19.03 2.17 12.48
C ASP A 35 18.24 3.35 11.89
N GLU A 36 17.30 3.10 10.97
CA GLU A 36 16.44 4.16 10.42
C GLU A 36 15.43 4.65 11.47
N LEU A 37 14.84 3.74 12.25
CA LEU A 37 13.94 4.09 13.35
C LEU A 37 14.65 4.94 14.43
N ASP A 38 15.88 4.59 14.79
CA ASP A 38 16.71 5.34 15.74
C ASP A 38 16.99 6.76 15.22
N LYS A 39 17.24 6.93 13.92
CA LYS A 39 17.38 8.25 13.32
C LYS A 39 16.07 9.04 13.41
N LEU A 40 14.94 8.43 13.06
CA LEU A 40 13.63 9.09 13.08
C LEU A 40 13.27 9.58 14.49
N THR A 41 13.39 8.71 15.49
CA THR A 41 13.07 9.03 16.88
C THR A 41 14.10 9.95 17.55
N GLY A 42 15.37 9.87 17.14
CA GLY A 42 16.47 10.67 17.69
C GLY A 42 16.48 12.15 17.28
N MET A 43 15.75 12.54 16.23
CA MET A 43 15.72 13.94 15.76
C MET A 43 15.13 14.91 16.81
N GLY A 44 14.23 14.45 17.69
CA GLY A 44 13.61 15.26 18.75
C GLY A 44 14.46 15.48 20.00
N SER A 45 15.50 14.66 20.21
CA SER A 45 16.38 14.72 21.39
C SER A 45 17.57 15.65 21.17
N GLY A 46 17.32 16.96 21.19
CA GLY A 46 18.37 17.96 21.24
C GLY A 46 19.06 17.99 22.61
N ASP A 47 20.00 17.08 22.86
CA ASP A 47 20.93 17.21 23.99
C ASP A 47 22.15 18.05 23.54
N HIS A 48 22.28 19.25 24.11
CA HIS A 48 23.41 20.14 23.92
C HIS A 48 24.66 19.60 24.62
N ASN A 49 25.30 18.54 24.09
CA ASN A 49 26.66 18.20 24.51
C ASN A 49 27.46 17.38 23.48
N GLY A 50 28.17 18.10 22.62
CA GLY A 50 29.60 17.86 22.39
C GLY A 50 30.05 16.57 21.68
N ARG A 51 29.96 16.56 20.35
CA ARG A 51 31.09 16.26 19.45
C ARG A 51 30.67 16.50 17.99
N MET A 52 31.15 17.60 17.43
CA MET A 52 30.97 17.95 16.02
C MET A 52 31.75 16.97 15.12
N GLY A 53 31.07 15.93 14.66
CA GLY A 53 31.38 15.29 13.38
C GLY A 53 30.75 16.11 12.27
N MET A 54 31.57 16.87 11.53
CA MET A 54 31.12 17.66 10.38
C MET A 54 30.65 16.74 9.26
N GLY A 55 29.34 16.71 8.99
CA GLY A 55 28.78 16.18 7.74
C GLY A 55 27.38 15.59 7.89
N GLY A 56 26.36 16.40 7.61
CA GLY A 56 24.98 15.92 7.45
C GLY A 56 23.96 16.88 8.06
N HIS A 57 23.58 17.92 7.33
CA HIS A 57 22.29 18.55 7.59
C HIS A 57 21.21 17.48 7.39
N GLY A 58 20.60 17.00 8.47
CA GLY A 58 19.40 16.16 8.44
C GLY A 58 18.23 16.96 7.90
N GLN A 59 18.25 17.28 6.61
CA GLN A 59 17.03 17.53 5.87
C GLN A 59 16.43 16.15 5.61
N MET A 60 15.20 15.95 6.08
CA MET A 60 14.34 14.89 5.57
C MET A 60 14.36 15.03 4.04
N THR A 61 15.03 14.09 3.38
CA THR A 61 15.23 14.16 1.93
C THR A 61 13.95 13.65 1.29
N HIS A 62 12.95 14.52 1.17
CA HIS A 62 11.78 14.21 0.37
C HIS A 62 12.11 14.41 -1.09
N GLY A 63 11.78 13.42 -1.92
CA GLY A 63 11.75 13.57 -3.36
C GLY A 63 10.58 14.43 -3.82
N THR A 64 10.26 14.37 -5.10
CA THR A 64 9.20 15.18 -5.70
C THR A 64 7.83 14.84 -5.09
N PRO A 65 7.08 15.82 -4.52
CA PRO A 65 5.77 15.57 -3.95
C PRO A 65 4.77 15.05 -5.00
N ASP A 66 3.99 14.05 -4.62
CA ASP A 66 2.91 13.53 -5.45
C ASP A 66 1.62 14.32 -5.26
N ARG A 67 1.00 14.72 -6.37
CA ARG A 67 -0.20 15.58 -6.35
C ARG A 67 -1.45 14.86 -5.85
N VAL A 68 -1.52 13.54 -5.97
CA VAL A 68 -2.68 12.74 -5.58
C VAL A 68 -2.63 12.43 -4.09
N LEU A 69 -1.47 11.98 -3.59
CA LEU A 69 -1.33 11.62 -2.18
C LEU A 69 -1.18 12.85 -1.28
N GLY A 70 -0.58 13.92 -1.81
CA GLY A 70 -0.35 15.16 -1.09
C GLY A 70 0.75 15.01 -0.03
N GLY A 71 1.69 15.95 0.01
CA GLY A 71 2.71 16.00 1.05
C GLY A 71 3.77 14.91 0.95
N ASP A 72 4.20 14.44 2.12
CA ASP A 72 5.27 13.46 2.33
C ASP A 72 4.71 12.03 2.30
N ALA A 73 5.24 11.18 1.41
CA ALA A 73 4.68 9.87 1.07
C ALA A 73 5.47 8.68 1.66
N GLY A 74 6.42 8.97 2.56
CA GLY A 74 7.20 7.99 3.32
C GLY A 74 8.40 8.67 4.00
N ASP A 75 8.83 8.15 5.14
CA ASP A 75 9.83 8.78 6.00
C ASP A 75 11.26 8.40 5.68
N VAL A 76 11.47 7.27 4.99
CA VAL A 76 12.79 6.67 4.80
C VAL A 76 13.17 6.62 3.33
N MET A 77 14.35 7.12 3.00
CA MET A 77 14.95 6.96 1.68
C MET A 77 15.74 5.66 1.64
N TYR A 78 15.19 4.67 0.95
CA TYR A 78 15.82 3.35 0.84
C TYR A 78 16.87 3.35 -0.27
N PRO A 79 17.98 2.60 -0.11
CA PRO A 79 18.96 2.45 -1.17
C PRO A 79 18.43 1.66 -2.36
N HIS A 80 17.44 0.79 -2.15
CA HIS A 80 16.87 -0.06 -3.19
C HIS A 80 15.35 -0.22 -3.05
N TYR A 81 14.68 -0.19 -4.20
CA TYR A 81 13.29 -0.60 -4.37
C TYR A 81 13.26 -1.80 -5.31
N LEU A 82 12.48 -2.81 -4.97
CA LEU A 82 12.62 -4.15 -5.54
C LEU A 82 11.32 -4.61 -6.20
N ILE A 83 11.46 -5.32 -7.32
CA ILE A 83 10.41 -6.22 -7.83
C ILE A 83 10.92 -7.65 -7.68
N ASN A 84 10.20 -8.48 -6.93
CA ASN A 84 10.54 -9.89 -6.69
C ASN A 84 11.99 -10.08 -6.21
N GLY A 85 12.44 -9.22 -5.28
CA GLY A 85 13.78 -9.26 -4.69
C GLY A 85 14.92 -8.84 -5.63
N ARG A 86 14.61 -8.13 -6.73
CA ARG A 86 15.61 -7.68 -7.71
C ARG A 86 15.64 -6.15 -7.81
N ILE A 87 16.85 -5.62 -7.76
CA ILE A 87 17.14 -4.20 -8.07
C ILE A 87 16.99 -3.93 -9.57
N PRO A 88 16.73 -2.68 -10.00
CA PRO A 88 16.47 -2.34 -11.40
C PRO A 88 17.54 -2.82 -12.41
N ARG A 89 18.82 -2.69 -12.06
CA ARG A 89 19.95 -3.14 -12.91
C ARG A 89 20.07 -4.66 -13.06
N ALA A 90 19.44 -5.43 -12.18
CA ALA A 90 19.42 -6.90 -12.16
C ALA A 90 17.98 -7.42 -12.24
N HIS A 91 17.12 -6.67 -12.92
CA HIS A 91 15.68 -6.88 -12.97
C HIS A 91 15.28 -8.28 -13.44
N ARG A 92 14.08 -8.67 -13.05
CA ARG A 92 13.44 -9.88 -13.56
C ARG A 92 12.81 -9.60 -14.92
N THR A 93 12.92 -10.57 -15.84
CA THR A 93 12.13 -10.61 -17.07
C THR A 93 11.05 -11.68 -16.92
N PHE A 94 9.82 -11.35 -17.30
CA PHE A 94 8.68 -12.26 -17.40
C PHE A 94 8.41 -12.54 -18.87
N GLU A 95 8.44 -13.82 -19.25
CA GLU A 95 8.32 -14.26 -20.64
C GLU A 95 6.88 -14.71 -20.94
N ALA A 96 6.32 -14.23 -22.04
CA ALA A 96 5.01 -14.62 -22.55
C ALA A 96 5.00 -14.53 -24.09
N ARG A 97 3.82 -14.65 -24.72
CA ARG A 97 3.64 -14.49 -26.17
C ARG A 97 2.73 -13.29 -26.46
N PRO A 98 2.83 -12.70 -27.66
CA PRO A 98 1.90 -11.65 -28.07
C PRO A 98 0.47 -12.20 -28.07
N GLY A 99 -0.45 -11.43 -27.49
CA GLY A 99 -1.85 -11.78 -27.34
C GLY A 99 -2.19 -12.60 -26.09
N ASP A 100 -1.20 -13.08 -25.33
CA ASP A 100 -1.46 -13.78 -24.07
C ASP A 100 -2.20 -12.84 -23.09
N LYS A 101 -3.25 -13.35 -22.44
CA LYS A 101 -3.93 -12.70 -21.32
C LYS A 101 -3.13 -12.97 -20.05
N ALA A 102 -2.47 -11.96 -19.53
CA ALA A 102 -1.67 -12.04 -18.31
C ALA A 102 -2.45 -11.56 -17.08
N ARG A 103 -2.40 -12.31 -15.97
CA ARG A 103 -2.77 -11.83 -14.63
C ARG A 103 -1.54 -11.51 -13.81
N LEU A 104 -1.43 -10.27 -13.35
CA LEU A 104 -0.38 -9.80 -12.45
C LEU A 104 -0.99 -9.57 -11.07
N ARG A 105 -0.49 -10.27 -10.06
CA ARG A 105 -0.91 -10.13 -8.66
C ARG A 105 0.11 -9.31 -7.91
N PHE A 106 -0.18 -8.03 -7.70
CA PHE A 106 0.71 -7.10 -7.01
C PHE A 106 0.50 -7.16 -5.50
N ILE A 107 1.61 -7.18 -4.76
CA ILE A 107 1.65 -7.17 -3.30
C ILE A 107 2.71 -6.16 -2.89
N ASN A 108 2.34 -5.16 -2.10
CA ASN A 108 3.33 -4.26 -1.51
C ASN A 108 3.74 -4.78 -0.12
N SER A 109 4.97 -5.27 0.00
CA SER A 109 5.57 -5.73 1.26
C SER A 109 6.51 -4.72 1.90
N GLY A 110 6.64 -3.52 1.32
CA GLY A 110 7.51 -2.48 1.83
C GLY A 110 7.10 -2.01 3.23
N GLY A 111 8.07 -1.51 3.99
CA GLY A 111 7.87 -0.99 5.33
C GLY A 111 7.34 0.44 5.36
N ASP A 112 7.56 1.24 4.31
CA ASP A 112 7.26 2.68 4.32
C ASP A 112 6.81 3.22 2.96
N THR A 113 7.13 2.52 1.87
CA THR A 113 6.97 3.06 0.51
C THR A 113 5.61 2.76 -0.11
N ILE A 114 4.90 3.80 -0.51
CA ILE A 114 3.77 3.70 -1.45
C ILE A 114 4.34 3.66 -2.88
N PHE A 115 3.88 2.70 -3.67
CA PHE A 115 4.29 2.57 -5.07
C PHE A 115 3.22 3.02 -6.05
N LYS A 116 3.63 3.72 -7.11
CA LYS A 116 2.80 3.93 -8.30
C LYS A 116 3.26 3.01 -9.42
N VAL A 117 2.41 2.07 -9.83
CA VAL A 117 2.77 1.00 -10.76
C VAL A 117 2.12 1.22 -12.12
N ALA A 118 2.90 1.04 -13.19
CA ALA A 118 2.41 1.04 -14.56
C ALA A 118 3.20 0.06 -15.45
N LEU A 119 2.55 -0.40 -16.52
CA LEU A 119 3.15 -1.24 -17.57
C LEU A 119 3.18 -0.44 -18.87
N GLY A 120 4.37 -0.17 -19.40
CA GLY A 120 4.53 0.66 -20.59
C GLY A 120 3.79 0.11 -21.81
N GLY A 121 3.02 0.97 -22.49
CA GLY A 121 2.25 0.64 -23.67
C GLY A 121 0.95 -0.13 -23.39
N HIS A 122 0.54 -0.26 -22.13
CA HIS A 122 -0.63 -1.05 -21.73
C HIS A 122 -1.50 -0.33 -20.71
N ARG A 123 -2.82 -0.43 -20.89
CA ARG A 123 -3.77 -0.25 -19.79
C ARG A 123 -3.88 -1.58 -19.04
N MET A 124 -4.15 -1.48 -17.74
CA MET A 124 -4.37 -2.60 -16.84
C MET A 124 -5.83 -2.63 -16.43
N THR A 125 -6.46 -3.81 -16.47
CA THR A 125 -7.82 -4.02 -15.95
C THR A 125 -7.74 -4.56 -14.53
N VAL A 126 -8.06 -3.74 -13.53
CA VAL A 126 -8.14 -4.19 -12.13
C VAL A 126 -9.32 -5.13 -11.97
N THR A 127 -9.10 -6.30 -11.38
CA THR A 127 -10.13 -7.34 -11.16
C THR A 127 -10.32 -7.68 -9.69
N HIS A 128 -9.29 -7.52 -8.86
CA HIS A 128 -9.37 -7.77 -7.42
C HIS A 128 -8.58 -6.75 -6.63
N THR A 129 -8.98 -6.51 -5.38
CA THR A 129 -8.16 -5.80 -4.39
C THR A 129 -8.25 -6.51 -3.04
N ASP A 130 -7.12 -6.62 -2.33
CA ASP A 130 -6.96 -7.34 -1.06
C ASP A 130 -7.46 -8.81 -1.05
N GLY A 131 -7.64 -9.41 -2.22
CA GLY A 131 -8.17 -10.76 -2.38
C GLY A 131 -9.68 -10.83 -2.65
N PHE A 132 -10.35 -9.69 -2.83
CA PHE A 132 -11.77 -9.61 -3.14
C PHE A 132 -12.01 -9.09 -4.56
N PRO A 133 -12.95 -9.69 -5.31
CA PRO A 133 -13.27 -9.25 -6.67
C PRO A 133 -13.94 -7.87 -6.68
N VAL A 134 -13.61 -7.09 -7.71
CA VAL A 134 -14.21 -5.79 -8.00
C VAL A 134 -14.91 -5.82 -9.36
N GLN A 135 -15.74 -4.81 -9.63
CA GLN A 135 -16.14 -4.54 -11.01
C GLN A 135 -14.88 -4.18 -11.81
N PRO A 136 -14.65 -4.81 -12.98
CA PRO A 136 -13.45 -4.55 -13.78
C PRO A 136 -13.24 -3.07 -14.05
N TRP A 137 -12.04 -2.57 -13.76
CA TRP A 137 -11.71 -1.16 -13.92
C TRP A 137 -10.42 -0.96 -14.72
N GLU A 138 -10.51 -0.32 -15.88
CA GLU A 138 -9.35 -0.04 -16.72
C GLU A 138 -8.62 1.24 -16.29
N THR A 139 -7.32 1.12 -16.03
CA THR A 139 -6.44 2.24 -15.64
C THR A 139 -5.07 2.14 -16.30
N GLU A 140 -4.36 3.27 -16.39
CA GLU A 140 -2.97 3.35 -16.88
C GLU A 140 -1.96 3.07 -15.77
N SER A 141 -2.28 3.50 -14.54
CA SER A 141 -1.47 3.21 -13.36
C SER A 141 -2.32 3.03 -12.11
N ILE A 142 -1.73 2.43 -11.08
CA ILE A 142 -2.33 2.19 -9.76
C ILE A 142 -1.40 2.70 -8.67
N TYR A 143 -1.94 3.23 -7.58
CA TYR A 143 -1.20 3.36 -6.33
C TYR A 143 -1.41 2.11 -5.49
N LEU A 144 -0.35 1.62 -4.86
CA LEU A 144 -0.36 0.46 -3.99
C LEU A 144 0.39 0.81 -2.71
N SER A 145 -0.35 1.00 -1.61
CA SER A 145 0.25 1.28 -0.30
C SER A 145 0.67 -0.01 0.41
N MET A 146 1.47 0.12 1.47
CA MET A 146 2.00 -1.00 2.23
C MET A 146 0.86 -1.90 2.73
N GLY A 147 0.99 -3.20 2.52
CA GLY A 147 -0.03 -4.18 2.89
C GLY A 147 -1.18 -4.32 1.88
N GLU A 148 -1.38 -3.39 0.93
CA GLU A 148 -2.40 -3.56 -0.10
C GLU A 148 -2.00 -4.59 -1.16
N ARG A 149 -3.03 -5.25 -1.73
CA ARG A 149 -2.89 -6.15 -2.88
C ARG A 149 -3.87 -5.77 -3.97
N VAL A 150 -3.48 -6.03 -5.21
CA VAL A 150 -4.33 -5.83 -6.39
C VAL A 150 -3.98 -6.81 -7.48
N ASP A 151 -5.01 -7.41 -8.07
CA ASP A 151 -4.85 -8.24 -9.26
C ASP A 151 -5.32 -7.45 -10.48
N VAL A 152 -4.48 -7.45 -11.51
CA VAL A 152 -4.80 -6.83 -12.80
C VAL A 152 -4.64 -7.82 -13.94
N GLU A 153 -5.43 -7.61 -14.98
CA GLU A 153 -5.35 -8.35 -16.24
C GLU A 153 -4.91 -7.43 -17.38
N VAL A 154 -4.08 -7.97 -18.27
CA VAL A 154 -3.53 -7.27 -19.45
C VAL A 154 -3.50 -8.24 -20.63
N ILE A 155 -3.94 -7.80 -21.80
CA ILE A 155 -3.65 -8.48 -23.07
C ILE A 155 -2.31 -7.96 -23.57
N LEU A 156 -1.30 -8.83 -23.63
CA LEU A 156 0.06 -8.42 -23.94
C LEU A 156 0.25 -8.14 -25.43
N GLY A 157 0.82 -6.98 -25.76
CA GLY A 157 1.22 -6.65 -27.13
C GLY A 157 2.41 -7.46 -27.63
N ASP A 158 2.79 -7.24 -28.88
CA ASP A 158 4.04 -7.76 -29.47
C ASP A 158 5.20 -6.79 -29.16
N GLY A 159 6.11 -7.17 -28.25
CA GLY A 159 7.22 -6.29 -27.86
C GLY A 159 7.92 -6.66 -26.54
N ILE A 160 8.56 -5.65 -25.97
CA ILE A 160 9.30 -5.73 -24.70
C ILE A 160 8.94 -4.49 -23.89
N PHE A 161 8.28 -4.69 -22.76
CA PHE A 161 7.57 -3.64 -22.04
C PHE A 161 8.16 -3.42 -20.64
N PRO A 162 8.42 -2.17 -20.24
CA PRO A 162 8.86 -1.87 -18.88
C PRO A 162 7.68 -1.99 -17.91
N LEU A 163 7.86 -2.78 -16.85
CA LEU A 163 7.00 -2.78 -15.66
C LEU A 163 7.71 -1.99 -14.58
N THR A 164 7.19 -0.81 -14.24
CA THR A 164 7.83 0.12 -13.32
C THR A 164 6.90 0.41 -12.13
N ALA A 165 7.48 0.39 -10.94
CA ALA A 165 6.85 0.85 -9.71
C ALA A 165 7.65 2.04 -9.17
N LEU A 166 7.11 3.26 -9.31
CA LEU A 166 7.75 4.46 -8.76
C LEU A 166 7.58 4.49 -7.24
N ALA A 167 8.67 4.69 -6.52
CA ALA A 167 8.63 4.97 -5.10
C ALA A 167 8.16 6.42 -4.92
N VAL A 168 6.89 6.57 -4.52
CA VAL A 168 6.22 7.87 -4.53
C VAL A 168 6.88 8.80 -3.53
N GLY A 169 7.26 10.01 -3.96
CA GLY A 169 7.97 10.97 -3.10
C GLY A 169 9.44 10.66 -2.87
N LYS A 170 10.04 9.68 -3.58
CA LYS A 170 11.43 9.25 -3.36
C LYS A 170 12.34 9.36 -4.58
N ASP A 171 11.81 9.84 -5.70
CA ASP A 171 12.50 10.03 -6.98
C ASP A 171 13.30 8.79 -7.47
N ASP A 172 12.83 7.60 -7.12
CA ASP A 172 13.43 6.32 -7.48
C ASP A 172 12.33 5.28 -7.80
N ARG A 173 12.72 4.07 -8.21
CA ARG A 173 11.80 3.08 -8.76
C ARG A 173 12.29 1.64 -8.59
N ALA A 174 11.33 0.73 -8.55
CA ALA A 174 11.55 -0.68 -8.84
C ALA A 174 11.21 -0.98 -10.31
N PHE A 175 11.88 -1.98 -10.89
CA PHE A 175 11.79 -2.24 -12.34
C PHE A 175 11.84 -3.74 -12.68
N ALA A 176 11.02 -4.11 -13.65
CA ALA A 176 11.00 -5.41 -14.31
C ALA A 176 10.65 -5.26 -15.79
N VAL A 177 10.77 -6.35 -16.55
CA VAL A 177 10.43 -6.39 -17.97
C VAL A 177 9.42 -7.50 -18.24
N ILE A 178 8.40 -7.20 -19.05
CA ILE A 178 7.58 -8.23 -19.69
C ILE A 178 8.02 -8.35 -21.14
N ARG A 179 8.35 -9.56 -21.58
CA ARG A 179 8.85 -9.85 -22.92
C ARG A 179 7.91 -10.80 -23.64
N THR A 180 7.47 -10.39 -24.82
CA THR A 180 6.72 -11.23 -25.76
C THR A 180 7.43 -11.39 -27.10
N ALA A 181 8.48 -10.59 -27.35
CA ALA A 181 9.24 -10.57 -28.59
C ALA A 181 10.77 -10.51 -28.39
N GLY A 182 11.49 -10.79 -29.47
CA GLY A 182 12.93 -10.58 -29.55
C GLY A 182 13.31 -9.09 -29.62
N GLY A 183 14.50 -8.75 -29.12
CA GLY A 183 15.02 -7.38 -29.16
C GLY A 183 15.63 -6.90 -27.84
N GLN A 184 16.09 -5.66 -27.84
CA GLN A 184 16.73 -5.04 -26.67
C GLN A 184 15.68 -4.62 -25.64
N ALA A 185 15.89 -4.99 -24.37
CA ALA A 185 15.04 -4.52 -23.28
C ALA A 185 15.23 -3.01 -23.03
N PRO A 186 14.16 -2.30 -22.62
CA PRO A 186 14.28 -0.91 -22.20
C PRO A 186 15.22 -0.75 -21.00
N HIS A 187 15.86 0.41 -20.90
CA HIS A 187 16.67 0.75 -19.73
C HIS A 187 15.76 0.91 -18.49
N PRO A 188 16.21 0.56 -17.28
CA PRO A 188 15.39 0.71 -16.08
C PRO A 188 14.87 2.13 -15.80
N ASP A 189 15.65 3.14 -16.20
CA ASP A 189 15.29 4.55 -16.05
C ASP A 189 14.38 5.08 -17.18
N VAL A 190 13.84 4.20 -18.03
CA VAL A 190 12.93 4.61 -19.10
C VAL A 190 11.68 5.27 -18.52
N ASP A 191 11.29 6.41 -19.08
CA ASP A 191 9.99 7.03 -18.80
C ASP A 191 9.00 6.72 -19.91
N PHE A 192 7.73 6.63 -19.52
CA PHE A 192 6.61 6.36 -20.43
C PHE A 192 5.31 7.01 -19.93
N PRO A 193 4.36 7.32 -20.82
CA PRO A 193 3.20 8.16 -20.50
C PRO A 193 2.38 7.69 -19.29
N GLU A 194 2.21 6.38 -19.13
CA GLU A 194 1.37 5.77 -18.09
C GLU A 194 1.86 6.11 -16.67
N LEU A 195 3.17 6.34 -16.48
CA LEU A 195 3.75 6.79 -15.20
C LEU A 195 3.28 8.20 -14.79
N SER A 196 2.96 9.04 -15.77
CA SER A 196 2.49 10.41 -15.57
C SER A 196 0.96 10.52 -15.50
N SER A 197 0.22 9.42 -15.64
CA SER A 197 -1.23 9.40 -15.51
C SER A 197 -1.68 9.78 -14.09
N THR A 198 -2.95 10.09 -13.86
CA THR A 198 -3.43 10.41 -12.49
C THR A 198 -3.27 9.23 -11.54
N GLY A 199 -3.39 8.00 -12.04
CA GLY A 199 -3.36 6.79 -11.22
C GLY A 199 -4.64 6.54 -10.43
N LEU A 200 -4.93 5.26 -10.22
CA LEU A 200 -6.08 4.79 -9.46
C LEU A 200 -5.71 4.55 -8.00
N LEU A 201 -6.49 5.10 -7.07
CA LEU A 201 -6.49 4.70 -5.67
C LEU A 201 -7.44 3.51 -5.49
N LEU A 202 -6.95 2.41 -4.91
CA LEU A 202 -7.74 1.16 -4.83
C LEU A 202 -9.02 1.32 -4.01
N SER A 203 -9.04 2.23 -3.03
CA SER A 203 -10.22 2.56 -2.23
C SER A 203 -11.38 3.18 -3.05
N SER A 204 -11.14 3.60 -4.30
CA SER A 204 -12.17 4.15 -5.20
C SER A 204 -12.88 3.11 -6.08
N LEU A 205 -12.42 1.86 -6.07
CA LEU A 205 -13.02 0.76 -6.82
C LEU A 205 -14.45 0.46 -6.35
N LYS A 206 -15.22 -0.28 -7.18
CA LYS A 206 -16.55 -0.79 -6.84
C LYS A 206 -16.50 -2.30 -6.64
N PRO A 207 -17.11 -2.85 -5.57
CA PRO A 207 -17.10 -4.29 -5.34
C PRO A 207 -17.88 -5.04 -6.41
N ALA A 208 -17.46 -6.27 -6.70
CA ALA A 208 -18.36 -7.23 -7.33
C ALA A 208 -19.38 -7.72 -6.29
N ASP A 209 -20.61 -8.03 -6.72
CA ASP A 209 -21.71 -8.36 -5.81
C ASP A 209 -21.37 -9.49 -4.82
N ARG A 210 -20.62 -10.50 -5.29
CA ARG A 210 -20.21 -11.65 -4.45
C ARG A 210 -19.15 -11.31 -3.38
N ALA A 211 -18.53 -10.14 -3.44
CA ALA A 211 -17.59 -9.66 -2.41
C ALA A 211 -18.27 -8.85 -1.31
N LEU A 212 -19.53 -8.46 -1.49
CA LEU A 212 -20.24 -7.61 -0.55
C LEU A 212 -20.43 -8.34 0.79
N LEU A 213 -20.19 -7.62 1.88
CA LEU A 213 -20.74 -8.01 3.17
C LEU A 213 -22.27 -7.78 3.15
N PRO A 214 -23.07 -8.59 3.88
CA PRO A 214 -24.53 -8.39 3.97
C PRO A 214 -24.88 -6.94 4.31
N GLU A 215 -25.75 -6.28 3.56
CA GLU A 215 -26.12 -4.88 3.83
C GLU A 215 -27.00 -4.78 5.09
N ASP A 216 -26.67 -3.83 5.97
CA ASP A 216 -27.36 -3.59 7.25
C ASP A 216 -26.87 -2.27 7.87
N THR A 217 -27.65 -1.70 8.79
CA THR A 217 -27.26 -0.52 9.57
C THR A 217 -26.21 -0.87 10.63
N PRO A 218 -25.25 0.01 10.94
CA PRO A 218 -24.32 -0.22 12.04
C PRO A 218 -25.04 -0.26 13.40
N ASP A 219 -24.71 -1.25 14.22
CA ASP A 219 -25.15 -1.35 15.62
C ASP A 219 -24.41 -0.35 16.50
N ARG A 220 -23.15 -0.09 16.16
CA ARG A 220 -22.26 0.82 16.88
C ARG A 220 -21.42 1.62 15.91
N GLU A 221 -21.18 2.88 16.26
CA GLU A 221 -20.21 3.74 15.59
C GLU A 221 -19.12 4.15 16.58
N VAL A 222 -17.87 4.17 16.13
CA VAL A 222 -16.72 4.70 16.87
C VAL A 222 -15.95 5.66 15.98
N SER A 223 -15.42 6.71 16.60
CA SER A 223 -14.49 7.61 15.94
C SER A 223 -13.06 7.11 16.09
N ILE A 224 -12.31 7.13 15.00
CA ILE A 224 -10.89 6.77 14.96
C ILE A 224 -10.14 7.98 14.41
N ASP A 225 -9.29 8.60 15.23
CA ASP A 225 -8.49 9.75 14.82
C ASP A 225 -7.02 9.34 14.72
N LEU A 226 -6.46 9.46 13.51
CA LEU A 226 -5.03 9.25 13.26
C LEU A 226 -4.31 10.58 13.55
N GLY A 227 -3.43 10.55 14.56
CA GLY A 227 -2.66 11.72 15.00
C GLY A 227 -1.17 11.43 14.96
N GLY A 228 -0.36 12.47 15.06
CA GLY A 228 1.09 12.34 15.17
C GLY A 228 1.82 13.52 14.55
N GLN A 229 3.14 13.50 14.69
CA GLN A 229 4.02 14.54 14.22
C GLN A 229 5.44 13.98 13.99
N MET A 230 6.23 14.71 13.20
CA MET A 230 7.60 14.32 12.87
C MET A 230 8.61 14.60 14.00
N MET A 231 8.30 15.57 14.87
CA MET A 231 9.25 16.11 15.87
C MET A 231 8.55 16.46 17.20
N PRO A 232 8.71 15.64 18.26
CA PRO A 232 9.28 14.28 18.23
C PRO A 232 8.52 13.35 17.28
N TYR A 233 9.19 12.34 16.74
CA TYR A 233 8.60 11.35 15.83
C TYR A 233 7.68 10.42 16.63
N GLU A 234 6.40 10.76 16.64
CA GLU A 234 5.37 10.11 17.46
C GLU A 234 4.08 10.02 16.67
N TRP A 235 3.45 8.84 16.70
CA TRP A 235 2.21 8.59 15.99
C TRP A 235 1.18 7.94 16.91
N SER A 236 -0.09 8.09 16.58
CA SER A 236 -1.17 7.63 17.46
C SER A 236 -2.44 7.27 16.70
N ILE A 237 -3.19 6.34 17.30
CA ILE A 237 -4.57 6.04 16.98
C ILE A 237 -5.39 6.34 18.22
N LEU A 238 -6.35 7.25 18.11
CA LEU A 238 -7.31 7.53 19.19
C LEU A 238 -8.68 6.97 18.83
N THR A 239 -9.24 6.15 19.72
CA THR A 239 -10.61 5.67 19.64
C THR A 239 -11.48 6.52 20.55
N ASP A 240 -12.49 7.20 20.00
CA ASP A 240 -13.36 8.12 20.75
C ASP A 240 -12.59 9.16 21.59
N GLY A 241 -11.49 9.64 21.01
CA GLY A 241 -10.59 10.62 21.63
C GLY A 241 -9.68 10.06 22.72
N GLN A 242 -9.67 8.74 22.93
CA GLN A 242 -8.85 8.07 23.95
C GLN A 242 -7.82 7.15 23.29
N SER A 243 -6.65 7.02 23.92
CA SER A 243 -5.67 5.99 23.53
C SER A 243 -6.12 4.63 24.09
N SER A 244 -7.03 3.97 23.36
CA SER A 244 -7.62 2.70 23.75
C SER A 244 -8.06 1.87 22.55
N SER A 245 -8.22 0.57 22.77
CA SER A 245 -8.82 -0.36 21.82
C SER A 245 -10.27 0.02 21.48
N ALA A 246 -10.67 -0.24 20.24
CA ALA A 246 -12.09 -0.29 19.90
C ALA A 246 -12.69 -1.57 20.47
N THR A 247 -13.91 -1.51 21.01
CA THR A 247 -14.60 -2.68 21.57
C THR A 247 -15.83 -3.05 20.75
N VAL A 248 -16.17 -4.33 20.69
CA VAL A 248 -17.31 -4.84 19.93
C VAL A 248 -17.88 -6.10 20.57
N GLN A 249 -19.17 -6.37 20.40
CA GLN A 249 -19.77 -7.66 20.76
C GLN A 249 -19.87 -8.56 19.51
N GLU A 250 -19.78 -9.87 19.72
CA GLU A 250 -19.96 -10.83 18.63
C GLU A 250 -21.31 -10.61 17.91
N GLY A 251 -21.26 -10.61 16.58
CA GLY A 251 -22.38 -10.37 15.68
C GLY A 251 -22.66 -8.90 15.35
N GLN A 252 -22.08 -7.93 16.06
CA GLN A 252 -22.33 -6.51 15.80
C GLN A 252 -21.69 -6.05 14.48
N ARG A 253 -22.39 -5.15 13.79
CA ARG A 253 -21.79 -4.29 12.77
C ARG A 253 -21.22 -3.03 13.42
N LEU A 254 -19.90 -2.91 13.37
CA LEU A 254 -19.17 -1.74 13.85
C LEU A 254 -18.82 -0.82 12.68
N ARG A 255 -19.23 0.45 12.78
CA ARG A 255 -18.76 1.54 11.92
C ARG A 255 -17.56 2.22 12.56
N MET A 256 -16.46 2.27 11.83
CA MET A 256 -15.26 3.05 12.18
C MET A 256 -15.21 4.29 11.29
N VAL A 257 -15.33 5.47 11.89
CA VAL A 257 -15.14 6.75 11.19
C VAL A 257 -13.70 7.21 11.39
N MET A 258 -12.84 6.81 10.45
CA MET A 258 -11.41 7.05 10.48
C MET A 258 -11.07 8.42 9.88
N ARG A 259 -10.40 9.28 10.64
CA ARG A 259 -10.01 10.63 10.23
C ARG A 259 -8.50 10.76 10.29
N ASN A 260 -7.88 11.06 9.15
CA ASN A 260 -6.47 11.36 9.11
C ASN A 260 -6.23 12.84 9.44
N ARG A 261 -5.70 13.12 10.64
CA ARG A 261 -5.39 14.48 11.10
C ARG A 261 -3.91 14.85 10.91
N THR A 262 -3.08 13.94 10.40
CA THR A 262 -1.66 14.20 10.15
C THR A 262 -1.45 14.73 8.73
N MET A 263 -0.23 15.18 8.42
CA MET A 263 0.15 15.67 7.08
C MET A 263 0.58 14.56 6.10
N MET A 264 0.48 13.30 6.50
CA MET A 264 0.98 12.15 5.75
C MET A 264 -0.12 11.14 5.47
N PRO A 265 -0.05 10.36 4.38
CA PRO A 265 -0.97 9.26 4.14
C PRO A 265 -0.67 8.07 5.07
N HIS A 266 -1.71 7.35 5.49
CA HIS A 266 -1.60 6.16 6.35
C HIS A 266 -2.39 4.98 5.78
N PRO A 267 -1.72 3.86 5.43
CA PRO A 267 -2.42 2.62 5.13
C PRO A 267 -2.88 1.95 6.43
N MET A 268 -4.15 2.07 6.77
CA MET A 268 -4.71 1.44 7.96
C MET A 268 -5.09 0.00 7.67
N HIS A 269 -4.68 -0.94 8.53
CA HIS A 269 -4.91 -2.36 8.40
C HIS A 269 -5.60 -2.95 9.64
N ILE A 270 -6.53 -3.88 9.43
CA ILE A 270 -7.24 -4.61 10.49
C ILE A 270 -7.02 -6.11 10.37
N HIS A 271 -6.65 -6.75 11.49
CA HIS A 271 -6.51 -8.20 11.55
C HIS A 271 -7.85 -8.89 11.80
N GLY A 272 -7.96 -10.14 11.35
CA GLY A 272 -9.11 -11.02 11.63
C GLY A 272 -10.44 -10.61 10.97
N HIS A 273 -10.47 -9.46 10.29
CA HIS A 273 -11.65 -8.85 9.71
C HIS A 273 -11.33 -8.22 8.36
N THR A 274 -12.38 -7.78 7.69
CA THR A 274 -12.32 -6.91 6.53
C THR A 274 -13.36 -5.82 6.70
N TRP A 275 -13.08 -4.63 6.21
CA TRP A 275 -14.06 -3.56 6.09
C TRP A 275 -14.85 -3.67 4.79
N ALA A 276 -16.12 -3.28 4.83
CA ALA A 276 -16.86 -2.74 3.70
C ALA A 276 -16.81 -1.21 3.76
N LEU A 277 -16.50 -0.56 2.64
CA LEU A 277 -16.42 0.91 2.55
C LEU A 277 -17.72 1.49 1.96
N PRO A 278 -18.62 2.11 2.75
CA PRO A 278 -19.91 2.58 2.25
C PRO A 278 -19.77 3.63 1.14
N GLY A 279 -18.78 4.54 1.25
CA GLY A 279 -18.47 5.54 0.22
C GLY A 279 -18.07 4.94 -1.13
N SER A 280 -17.64 3.67 -1.14
CA SER A 280 -17.22 2.93 -2.32
C SER A 280 -18.19 1.80 -2.67
N GLY A 281 -19.46 1.91 -2.24
CA GLY A 281 -20.50 0.92 -2.54
C GLY A 281 -20.33 -0.40 -1.80
N GLY A 282 -19.66 -0.39 -0.64
CA GLY A 282 -19.38 -1.59 0.14
C GLY A 282 -18.11 -2.33 -0.26
N LEU A 283 -17.16 -1.64 -0.93
CA LEU A 283 -15.88 -2.23 -1.34
C LEU A 283 -15.21 -2.94 -0.15
N ARG A 284 -14.88 -4.23 -0.33
CA ARG A 284 -14.28 -5.06 0.71
C ARG A 284 -12.76 -4.95 0.71
N LYS A 285 -12.18 -4.51 1.82
CA LYS A 285 -10.74 -4.20 2.00
C LYS A 285 -10.28 -4.64 3.39
N ASP A 286 -9.02 -5.04 3.55
CA ASP A 286 -8.41 -5.17 4.89
C ASP A 286 -7.32 -4.14 5.14
N THR A 287 -6.80 -3.51 4.07
CA THR A 287 -5.92 -2.36 4.14
C THR A 287 -6.50 -1.22 3.34
N VAL A 288 -6.54 -0.02 3.92
CA VAL A 288 -7.07 1.18 3.27
C VAL A 288 -6.14 2.37 3.46
N LEU A 289 -5.80 3.02 2.36
CA LEU A 289 -5.01 4.24 2.37
C LEU A 289 -5.88 5.45 2.72
N LEU A 290 -5.58 6.13 3.83
CA LEU A 290 -6.15 7.42 4.18
C LEU A 290 -5.16 8.54 3.87
N ARG A 291 -5.48 9.41 2.90
CA ARG A 291 -4.67 10.59 2.56
C ARG A 291 -4.78 11.66 3.66
N HIS A 292 -3.88 12.64 3.61
CA HIS A 292 -3.93 13.81 4.49
C HIS A 292 -5.32 14.47 4.48
N GLY A 293 -5.90 14.67 5.67
CA GLY A 293 -7.21 15.31 5.84
C GLY A 293 -8.40 14.46 5.40
N GLU A 294 -8.17 13.24 4.93
CA GLU A 294 -9.24 12.34 4.49
C GLU A 294 -10.01 11.76 5.68
N THR A 295 -11.32 11.62 5.50
CA THR A 295 -12.17 10.84 6.40
C THR A 295 -12.69 9.63 5.63
N MET A 296 -12.47 8.44 6.18
CA MET A 296 -12.94 7.18 5.63
C MET A 296 -13.93 6.53 6.59
N ILE A 297 -15.10 6.16 6.07
CA ILE A 297 -16.08 5.35 6.79
C ILE A 297 -15.84 3.90 6.39
N ALA A 298 -15.67 3.03 7.38
CA ALA A 298 -15.39 1.62 7.17
C ALA A 298 -16.23 0.79 8.16
N ASP A 299 -17.05 -0.10 7.63
CA ASP A 299 -17.94 -0.94 8.42
C ASP A 299 -17.39 -2.37 8.45
N LEU A 300 -17.36 -3.02 9.60
CA LEU A 300 -17.01 -4.44 9.73
C LEU A 300 -18.12 -5.21 10.43
N ILE A 301 -18.15 -6.53 10.25
CA ILE A 301 -19.00 -7.46 11.01
C ILE A 301 -18.09 -8.15 12.01
N ALA A 302 -18.46 -8.12 13.29
CA ALA A 302 -17.69 -8.75 14.35
C ALA A 302 -18.03 -10.24 14.49
N ASP A 303 -17.54 -11.08 13.58
CA ASP A 303 -17.84 -12.51 13.49
C ASP A 303 -16.66 -13.42 13.90
N ASN A 304 -15.62 -12.86 14.50
CA ASN A 304 -14.38 -13.56 14.81
C ASN A 304 -13.87 -13.20 16.23
N PRO A 305 -14.44 -13.80 17.30
CA PRO A 305 -14.13 -13.44 18.68
C PRO A 305 -12.65 -13.53 19.04
N GLY A 306 -12.11 -12.44 19.60
CA GLY A 306 -10.71 -12.36 20.01
C GLY A 306 -10.25 -10.93 20.27
N GLU A 307 -8.92 -10.74 20.27
CA GLU A 307 -8.30 -9.43 20.22
C GLU A 307 -7.44 -9.36 18.96
N TRP A 308 -7.73 -8.39 18.10
CA TRP A 308 -7.12 -8.29 16.77
C TRP A 308 -6.39 -6.96 16.64
N ALA A 309 -5.17 -7.00 16.13
CA ALA A 309 -4.39 -5.79 15.89
C ALA A 309 -5.07 -4.89 14.84
N PHE A 310 -5.01 -3.58 15.09
CA PHE A 310 -5.48 -2.53 14.20
C PHE A 310 -4.41 -1.45 14.15
N HIS A 311 -3.77 -1.25 13.01
CA HIS A 311 -2.56 -0.43 12.95
C HIS A 311 -2.33 0.22 11.59
N CYS A 312 -1.45 1.22 11.56
CA CYS A 312 -0.87 1.70 10.31
C CYS A 312 0.12 0.65 9.77
N HIS A 313 0.11 0.40 8.47
CA HIS A 313 1.00 -0.54 7.81
C HIS A 313 2.31 0.13 7.32
N ASN A 314 2.53 1.40 7.69
CA ASN A 314 3.87 1.95 7.78
C ASN A 314 4.53 1.38 9.05
N ALA A 315 5.62 0.63 8.88
CA ALA A 315 6.31 -0.08 9.95
C ALA A 315 6.84 0.87 11.03
N TYR A 316 7.37 2.03 10.64
CA TYR A 316 7.91 3.00 11.59
C TYR A 316 6.78 3.68 12.37
N HIS A 317 5.67 4.04 11.71
CA HIS A 317 4.48 4.58 12.38
C HIS A 317 3.91 3.57 13.40
N MET A 318 3.79 2.31 13.00
CA MET A 318 3.30 1.23 13.86
C MET A 318 4.15 1.13 15.13
N GLU A 319 5.48 1.05 14.97
CA GLU A 319 6.43 0.87 16.07
C GLU A 319 6.44 2.06 17.05
N THR A 320 6.07 3.25 16.57
CA THR A 320 6.10 4.50 17.35
C THR A 320 4.70 5.02 17.73
N GLY A 321 3.68 4.14 17.69
CA GLY A 321 2.42 4.34 18.41
C GLY A 321 1.15 4.28 17.55
N MET A 322 1.22 4.13 16.22
CA MET A 322 0.06 3.83 15.37
C MET A 322 -0.31 2.34 15.40
N LEU A 323 -0.46 1.80 16.60
CA LEU A 323 -0.90 0.44 16.88
C LEU A 323 -1.97 0.49 17.96
N SER A 324 -3.10 -0.16 17.69
CA SER A 324 -4.21 -0.37 18.62
C SER A 324 -4.79 -1.78 18.39
N SER A 325 -5.92 -2.08 19.01
CA SER A 325 -6.64 -3.34 18.81
C SER A 325 -8.15 -3.15 18.70
N LEU A 326 -8.80 -4.11 18.05
CA LEU A 326 -10.23 -4.38 18.14
C LEU A 326 -10.42 -5.54 19.13
N ARG A 327 -11.13 -5.29 20.23
CA ARG A 327 -11.33 -6.24 21.32
C ARG A 327 -12.80 -6.65 21.44
N TYR A 328 -13.04 -7.95 21.49
CA TYR A 328 -14.36 -8.50 21.75
C TYR A 328 -14.69 -8.47 23.25
N GLU A 329 -15.94 -8.12 23.57
CA GLU A 329 -16.51 -8.11 24.93
C GLU A 329 -17.79 -8.94 25.03
#